data_AF-A0AA95DYV3-F1
#
_entry.id   AF-A0AA95DYV3-F1
#
_cell.length_a   1.000
_cell.length_b   1.000
_cell.length_c   1.000
_cell.angle_alpha   90.00
_cell.angle_beta   90.00
_cell.angle_gamma   90.00
#
_symmetry.space_group_name_H-M   'P 1'
#
loop_
_entity.id
_entity.type
_entity.pdbx_description
1 polymer ?
#
loop_
_entity_poly.entity_id
_entity_poly.type
_entity_poly.pdbx_seq_one_letter_code
_entity_poly.pdbx_strand_id
1 'polypeptide(L)'
;MIYLLHVGLMLLSMTILTAFLWLTRRYDDILWWALRCLLLHSLVAVVYMAYDAMHAGFTMSLRLILIRSGFATLTMALALLWFLLHCERKNHRRQRFNDRINHIFKESQ
;
A
#
# COMPACT_ATOMS: atom_id res chain seq x y z
N MET A 1 -19.51 14.34 12.86
CA MET A 1 -19.22 13.50 11.68
C MET A 1 -17.77 13.61 11.20
N ILE A 2 -17.22 14.81 10.98
CA ILE A 2 -15.85 15.01 10.45
C ILE A 2 -14.77 14.43 11.39
N TYR A 3 -14.94 14.56 12.71
CA TYR A 3 -14.06 13.95 13.72
C TYR A 3 -13.93 12.43 13.57
N LEU A 4 -15.08 11.73 13.53
CA LEU A 4 -15.13 10.28 13.39
C LEU A 4 -14.50 9.80 12.07
N LEU A 5 -14.63 10.59 11.00
CA LEU A 5 -14.03 10.30 9.70
C LEU A 5 -12.50 10.39 9.75
N HIS A 6 -11.93 11.40 10.41
CA HIS A 6 -10.48 11.53 10.55
C HIS A 6 -9.87 10.45 11.43
N VAL A 7 -10.50 10.12 12.56
CA VAL A 7 -10.08 9.02 13.42
C VAL A 7 -10.19 7.68 12.70
N GLY A 8 -11.27 7.48 11.92
CA GLY A 8 -11.43 6.31 11.07
C GLY A 8 -10.33 6.19 10.02
N LEU A 9 -9.94 7.29 9.38
CA LEU A 9 -8.82 7.31 8.42
C LEU A 9 -7.49 6.96 9.08
N MET A 10 -7.22 7.46 10.28
CA MET A 10 -6.01 7.13 11.05
C MET A 10 -5.93 5.64 11.37
N LEU A 11 -7.03 5.05 11.86
CA LEU A 11 -7.09 3.62 12.19
C LEU A 11 -6.94 2.75 10.95
N LEU A 12 -7.63 3.09 9.86
CA LEU A 12 -7.53 2.38 8.58
C LEU A 12 -6.11 2.45 7.99
N SER A 13 -5.47 3.60 8.13
CA SER A 13 -4.09 3.79 7.70
C SER A 13 -3.13 2.90 8.48
N MET A 14 -3.29 2.85 9.81
CA MET A 14 -2.49 1.97 10.66
C MET A 14 -2.70 0.50 10.31
N THR A 15 -3.93 0.03 10.14
CA THR A 15 -4.19 -1.39 9.80
C THR A 15 -3.62 -1.79 8.44
N ILE A 16 -3.69 -0.90 7.43
CA ILE A 16 -3.05 -1.12 6.13
C ILE A 16 -1.54 -1.25 6.28
N LEU A 17 -0.91 -0.40 7.09
CA LEU A 17 0.53 -0.45 7.34
C LEU A 17 0.93 -1.76 8.05
N THR A 18 0.23 -2.16 9.11
CA THR A 18 0.54 -3.40 9.84
C THR A 18 0.36 -4.61 8.94
N ALA A 19 -0.72 -4.65 8.14
CA ALA A 19 -0.95 -5.71 7.17
C ALA A 19 0.17 -5.76 6.13
N PHE A 20 0.56 -4.61 5.55
CA PHE A 20 1.63 -4.52 4.57
C PHE A 20 2.97 -5.00 5.12
N LEU A 21 3.35 -4.55 6.32
CA LEU A 21 4.59 -4.98 6.98
C LEU A 21 4.59 -6.48 7.29
N TRP A 22 3.46 -7.02 7.76
CA TRP A 22 3.32 -8.45 8.05
C TRP A 22 3.43 -9.32 6.80
N LEU A 23 2.70 -8.95 5.74
CA LEU A 23 2.69 -9.68 4.46
C LEU A 23 4.03 -9.58 3.72
N THR A 24 4.71 -8.44 3.84
CA THR A 24 5.99 -8.26 3.16
C THR A 24 7.17 -8.78 3.96
N ARG A 25 7.03 -9.14 5.25
CA ARG A 25 8.13 -9.52 6.18
C ARG A 25 9.12 -10.55 5.63
N ARG A 26 8.70 -11.43 4.72
CA ARG A 26 9.57 -12.47 4.11
C ARG A 26 10.37 -11.99 2.90
N TYR A 27 10.18 -10.75 2.46
CA TYR A 27 10.89 -10.15 1.34
C TYR A 27 11.82 -9.06 1.89
N ASP A 28 13.13 -9.29 1.80
CA ASP A 28 14.18 -8.41 2.33
C ASP A 28 14.94 -7.64 1.24
N ASP A 29 14.40 -7.60 0.01
CA ASP A 29 15.03 -6.81 -1.06
C ASP A 29 14.96 -5.30 -0.76
N ILE A 30 15.98 -4.56 -1.18
CA ILE A 30 16.08 -3.10 -1.06
C ILE A 30 14.83 -2.40 -1.61
N LEU A 31 14.25 -2.93 -2.68
CA LEU A 31 13.04 -2.38 -3.30
C LEU A 31 11.82 -2.47 -2.38
N TRP A 32 11.66 -3.56 -1.64
CA TRP A 32 10.58 -3.72 -0.64
C TRP A 32 10.79 -2.81 0.56
N TRP A 33 12.04 -2.61 0.98
CA TRP A 33 12.38 -1.65 2.03
C TRP A 33 12.06 -0.21 1.62
N ALA A 34 12.44 0.20 0.41
CA ALA A 34 12.08 1.51 -0.13
C ALA A 34 10.56 1.70 -0.20
N LEU A 35 9.82 0.68 -0.64
CA LEU A 35 8.36 0.70 -0.73
C LEU A 35 7.70 0.82 0.66
N ARG A 36 8.22 0.11 1.67
CA ARG A 36 7.80 0.24 3.07
C ARG A 36 8.05 1.65 3.59
N CYS A 37 9.26 2.18 3.41
CA CYS A 37 9.60 3.53 3.87
C CYS A 37 8.74 4.61 3.20
N LEU A 38 8.49 4.49 1.88
CA LEU A 38 7.68 5.45 1.14
C LEU A 38 6.21 5.40 1.56
N LEU A 39 5.67 4.19 1.76
CA LEU A 39 4.30 4.01 2.28
C LEU A 39 4.18 4.56 3.70
N LEU A 40 5.16 4.32 4.56
CA LEU A 40 5.16 4.82 5.94
C LEU A 40 5.22 6.35 5.97
N HIS A 41 6.05 6.94 5.12
CA HIS A 41 6.15 8.39 4.97
C HIS A 41 4.85 9.01 4.46
N SER A 42 4.23 8.43 3.42
CA SER A 42 2.96 8.93 2.88
C SER A 42 1.84 8.82 3.91
N LEU A 43 1.82 7.73 4.67
CA LEU A 43 0.83 7.47 5.70
C LEU A 43 0.93 8.47 6.86
N VAL A 44 2.14 8.71 7.36
CA VAL A 44 2.41 9.70 8.40
C VAL A 44 2.01 11.10 7.91
N ALA A 45 2.34 11.45 6.67
CA ALA A 45 1.94 12.73 6.08
C ALA A 45 0.42 12.89 6.00
N VAL A 46 -0.32 11.86 5.56
CA VAL A 46 -1.79 11.88 5.51
C VAL A 46 -2.40 12.04 6.90
N VAL A 47 -1.88 11.30 7.88
CA VAL A 47 -2.34 11.33 9.28
C VAL A 47 -2.08 12.70 9.90
N TYR A 48 -0.88 13.25 9.70
CA TYR A 48 -0.50 14.55 10.23
C TYR A 48 -1.32 15.67 9.60
N MET A 49 -1.49 15.67 8.27
CA MET A 49 -2.35 16.63 7.58
C MET A 49 -3.82 16.50 7.96
N ALA A 50 -4.29 15.30 8.30
CA ALA A 50 -5.65 15.09 8.80
C ALA A 50 -5.85 15.68 10.19
N TYR A 51 -4.86 15.54 11.07
CA TYR A 51 -4.86 16.16 12.39
C TYR A 51 -4.78 17.70 12.30
N ASP A 52 -3.90 18.21 11.44
CA ASP A 52 -3.73 19.66 11.23
C ASP A 52 -5.00 20.29 10.65
N ALA A 53 -5.66 19.61 9.70
CA ALA A 53 -6.96 20.03 9.16
C ALA A 53 -8.06 20.09 10.23
N MET A 54 -7.98 19.19 11.21
CA MET A 54 -8.94 19.10 12.30
C MET A 54 -8.75 20.22 13.31
N HIS A 55 -7.51 20.63 13.60
CA HIS A 55 -7.23 21.79 14.45
C HIS A 55 -7.47 23.13 13.73
N ALA A 56 -7.18 23.21 12.44
CA ALA A 56 -7.31 24.45 11.68
C ALA A 56 -8.76 24.81 11.33
N GLY A 57 -9.70 23.85 11.29
CA GLY A 57 -11.14 24.08 11.10
C GLY A 57 -11.50 24.91 9.86
N PHE A 58 -11.82 24.28 8.72
CA PHE A 58 -12.22 24.89 7.43
C PHE A 58 -11.31 26.00 6.83
N THR A 59 -10.32 26.52 7.56
CA THR A 59 -9.38 27.56 7.11
C THR A 59 -8.12 27.00 6.46
N MET A 60 -8.15 25.75 5.98
CA MET A 60 -7.00 25.16 5.30
C MET A 60 -6.77 25.79 3.93
N SER A 61 -5.55 26.30 3.72
CA SER A 61 -5.09 26.80 2.41
C SER A 61 -5.23 25.72 1.33
N LEU A 62 -5.65 26.13 0.13
CA LEU A 62 -5.73 25.27 -1.07
C LEU A 62 -4.43 24.48 -1.33
N ARG A 63 -3.26 25.04 -0.99
CA ARG A 63 -1.97 24.34 -1.11
C ARG A 63 -1.90 23.10 -0.21
N LEU A 64 -2.36 23.18 1.04
CA LEU A 64 -2.37 22.05 1.97
C LEU A 64 -3.34 20.96 1.53
N ILE A 65 -4.48 21.34 0.95
CA ILE A 65 -5.46 20.39 0.40
C ILE A 65 -4.86 19.62 -0.79
N LEU A 66 -4.16 20.30 -1.69
CA LEU A 66 -3.47 19.68 -2.83
C LEU A 66 -2.34 18.73 -2.39
N ILE A 67 -1.56 19.11 -1.37
CA ILE A 67 -0.51 18.24 -0.85
C ILE A 67 -1.12 16.99 -0.21
N ARG A 68 -2.20 17.14 0.56
CA ARG A 68 -2.92 16.03 1.19
C ARG A 68 -3.50 15.07 0.14
N SER A 69 -4.12 15.57 -0.93
CA SER A 69 -4.62 14.72 -1.99
C SER A 69 -3.50 14.02 -2.74
N GLY A 70 -2.35 14.67 -2.94
CA GLY A 70 -1.14 14.07 -3.51
C GLY A 70 -0.59 12.90 -2.67
N PHE A 71 -0.56 13.01 -1.35
CA PHE A 71 -0.16 11.88 -0.50
C PHE A 71 -1.21 10.77 -0.46
N ALA A 72 -2.50 11.11 -0.54
CA ALA A 72 -3.56 10.11 -0.64
C ALA A 72 -3.46 9.31 -1.94
N THR A 73 -3.24 9.97 -3.09
CA THR A 73 -3.04 9.31 -4.37
C THR A 73 -1.76 8.47 -4.39
N LEU A 74 -0.67 8.96 -3.80
CA LEU A 74 0.57 8.19 -3.65
C LEU A 74 0.34 6.91 -2.83
N THR A 75 -0.42 7.01 -1.75
CA THR A 75 -0.75 5.85 -0.88
C THR A 75 -1.59 4.83 -1.64
N MET A 76 -2.59 5.28 -2.42
CA MET A 76 -3.36 4.41 -3.32
C MET A 76 -2.48 3.75 -4.39
N ALA A 77 -1.58 4.51 -5.02
CA ALA A 77 -0.68 3.98 -6.05
C ALA A 77 0.25 2.90 -5.49
N LEU A 78 0.79 3.10 -4.29
CA LEU A 78 1.62 2.10 -3.60
C LEU A 78 0.83 0.85 -3.23
N ALA A 79 -0.41 1.00 -2.77
CA ALA A 79 -1.28 -0.14 -2.49
C ALA A 79 -1.63 -0.93 -3.77
N LEU A 80 -1.89 -0.24 -4.88
CA LEU A 80 -2.15 -0.86 -6.18
C LEU A 80 -0.91 -1.59 -6.72
N LEU A 81 0.26 -0.96 -6.63
CA LEU A 81 1.53 -1.55 -7.02
C LEU A 81 1.82 -2.83 -6.21
N TRP A 82 1.56 -2.80 -4.91
CA TRP A 82 1.67 -3.97 -4.07
C TRP A 82 0.71 -5.09 -4.51
N PHE A 83 -0.55 -4.76 -4.80
CA PHE A 83 -1.53 -5.72 -5.29
C PHE A 83 -1.10 -6.36 -6.61
N LEU A 84 -0.59 -5.56 -7.56
CA LEU A 84 -0.09 -6.03 -8.85
C LEU A 84 1.11 -6.98 -8.68
N LEU A 85 2.09 -6.60 -7.85
CA LEU A 85 3.24 -7.45 -7.53
C LEU A 85 2.81 -8.79 -6.90
N HIS A 86 1.80 -8.75 -6.04
CA HIS A 86 1.26 -9.96 -5.43
C HIS A 86 0.56 -10.86 -6.47
N CYS A 87 -0.22 -10.28 -7.39
CA CYS A 87 -0.90 -10.99 -8.47
C CYS A 87 0.09 -11.61 -9.46
N GLU A 88 1.12 -10.89 -9.90
CA GLU A 88 2.17 -11.42 -10.77
C GLU A 88 2.88 -12.61 -10.13
N ARG A 89 3.24 -12.50 -8.85
CA ARG A 89 3.93 -13.57 -8.14
C ARG A 89 3.08 -14.84 -8.03
N LYS A 90 1.75 -14.69 -7.89
CA LYS A 90 0.80 -15.81 -7.93
C LYS A 90 0.71 -16.42 -9.34
N ASN A 91 0.66 -15.60 -10.38
CA ASN A 91 0.63 -16.05 -11.77
C ASN A 91 1.92 -16.78 -12.16
N HIS A 92 3.08 -16.27 -11.76
CA HIS A 92 4.36 -16.93 -12.01
C HIS A 92 4.47 -18.30 -11.30
N ARG A 93 3.99 -18.42 -10.07
CA ARG A 93 3.91 -19.74 -9.41
C ARG A 93 2.99 -20.69 -10.17
N ARG A 94 1.84 -20.20 -10.64
CA ARG A 94 0.87 -21.02 -11.40
C ARG A 94 1.46 -21.46 -12.75
N GLN A 95 2.15 -20.58 -13.47
CA GLN A 95 2.86 -20.91 -14.71
C GLN A 95 3.93 -21.98 -14.47
N ARG A 96 4.84 -21.79 -13.50
CA ARG A 96 5.87 -22.79 -13.16
C ARG A 96 5.30 -24.14 -12.73
N PHE A 97 4.10 -24.17 -12.17
CA PHE A 97 3.42 -25.41 -11.83
C PHE A 97 2.87 -26.10 -13.09
N ASN A 98 2.20 -25.34 -13.97
CA ASN A 98 1.71 -25.85 -15.24
C ASN A 98 2.83 -26.35 -16.15
N ASP A 99 3.96 -25.64 -16.19
CA ASP A 99 5.13 -26.05 -16.98
C ASP A 99 5.73 -27.36 -16.45
N ARG A 100 5.78 -27.54 -15.13
CA ARG A 100 6.22 -28.81 -14.51
C ARG A 100 5.27 -29.96 -14.82
N ILE A 101 3.96 -29.75 -14.78
CA ILE A 101 2.98 -30.76 -15.17
C ILE A 101 3.14 -31.13 -16.64
N ASN A 102 3.22 -30.14 -17.53
CA ASN A 102 3.40 -30.38 -18.96
C ASN A 102 4.70 -31.12 -19.28
N HIS A 103 5.78 -30.88 -18.52
CA HIS A 103 7.04 -31.62 -18.67
C HIS A 103 6.86 -33.10 -18.31
N ILE A 104 6.24 -33.40 -17.16
CA ILE A 104 6.00 -34.77 -16.69
C ILE A 104 5.11 -35.53 -17.70
N PHE A 105 4.05 -34.89 -18.21
CA PHE A 105 3.17 -35.52 -19.20
C PHE A 105 3.87 -35.76 -20.55
N LYS A 106 4.81 -34.90 -20.96
CA LYS A 106 5.62 -35.10 -22.17
C LYS A 106 6.70 -36.18 -22.02
N GLU A 107 7.24 -36.39 -20.84
CA GLU A 107 8.19 -37.50 -20.57
C GLU A 107 7.52 -38.86 -20.45
N SER A 108 6.19 -38.89 -20.27
CA SER A 108 5.41 -40.12 -20.08
C SER A 108 4.78 -40.64 -21.39
N GLN A 109 4.99 -39.96 -22.52
CA GLN A 109 4.63 -40.38 -23.89
C GLN A 109 5.87 -40.85 -24.64
#